data_AF-T1CKI5-F1
#
_entry.id   AF-T1CKI5-F1
#
_cell.length_a   1.000
_cell.length_b   1.000
_cell.length_c   1.000
_cell.angle_alpha   90.00
_cell.angle_beta   90.00
_cell.angle_gamma   90.00
#
_symmetry.space_group_name_H-M   'P 1'
#
loop_
_entity.id
_entity.type
_entity.pdbx_description
1 polymer ?
#
loop_
_entity_poly.entity_id
_entity_poly.type
_entity_poly.pdbx_seq_one_letter_code
_entity_poly.pdbx_strand_id
1 'polypeptide(L)'
;MQQAIQLDIPAVVGKPVPVLYMEMDGTGVPVVKKETVGRQGKTDGQPAHTREVKLGCVFTQTGYDKEGFPIRDPGSTTYTGAIETAEEFGKRIYLEACQRGAGSAVKKV
;
A
#
# COMPACT_ATOMS: atom_id res chain seq x y z
N MET A 1 21.86 1.80 -1.38
CA MET A 1 20.58 1.06 -1.26
C MET A 1 20.33 0.83 0.21
N GLN A 2 19.33 1.50 0.77
CA GLN A 2 18.93 1.30 2.16
C GLN A 2 18.22 -0.05 2.22
N GLN A 3 18.65 -0.92 3.12
CA GLN A 3 18.00 -2.20 3.37
C GLN A 3 16.52 -1.90 3.68
N ALA A 4 15.58 -2.59 3.03
CA ALA A 4 14.18 -2.50 3.43
C ALA A 4 14.13 -2.89 4.91
N ILE A 5 13.78 -1.93 5.77
CA ILE A 5 13.78 -2.14 7.22
C ILE A 5 12.57 -3.01 7.53
N GLN A 6 12.72 -4.32 7.37
CA GLN A 6 11.80 -5.28 7.93
C GLN A 6 12.17 -5.39 9.42
N LEU A 7 11.53 -4.57 10.25
CA LEU A 7 11.68 -4.67 11.70
C LEU A 7 11.18 -6.05 12.14
N ASP A 8 11.89 -6.68 13.08
CA ASP A 8 11.37 -7.83 13.80
C ASP A 8 10.16 -7.37 14.61
N ILE A 9 8.97 -7.61 14.07
CA ILE A 9 7.72 -7.31 14.75
C ILE A 9 7.55 -8.41 15.81
N PRO A 10 7.56 -8.09 17.12
CA PRO A 10 7.38 -9.09 18.15
C PRO A 10 6.03 -9.79 17.95
N ALA A 11 6.03 -11.11 18.09
CA ALA A 11 4.83 -11.92 17.91
C ALA A 11 3.72 -11.42 18.84
N VAL A 12 2.63 -10.94 18.25
CA VAL A 12 1.43 -10.55 19.01
C VAL A 12 0.74 -11.83 19.48
N VAL A 13 0.51 -11.93 20.79
CA VAL A 13 -0.23 -13.05 21.40
C VAL A 13 -1.72 -12.88 21.05
N GLY A 14 -2.24 -13.70 20.13
CA GLY A 14 -3.61 -13.65 19.65
C GLY A 14 -3.94 -14.74 18.63
N LYS A 15 -5.21 -14.85 18.20
CA LYS A 15 -5.58 -15.76 17.10
C LYS A 15 -4.85 -15.33 15.82
N PRO A 16 -4.25 -16.27 15.06
CA PRO A 16 -3.52 -15.94 13.85
C PRO A 16 -4.41 -15.22 12.83
N VAL A 17 -3.87 -14.17 12.20
CA VAL A 17 -4.48 -13.55 11.02
C VAL A 17 -4.25 -14.52 9.84
N PRO A 18 -5.29 -15.09 9.20
CA PRO A 18 -5.08 -16.14 8.21
C PRO A 18 -4.33 -15.62 6.98
N VAL A 19 -4.80 -14.52 6.41
CA VAL A 19 -4.18 -13.89 5.24
C VAL A 19 -4.30 -12.37 5.39
N LEU A 20 -3.17 -11.68 5.28
CA LEU A 20 -3.08 -10.22 5.20
C LEU A 20 -2.73 -9.82 3.78
N TYR A 21 -3.51 -8.91 3.20
CA TYR A 21 -3.30 -8.34 1.89
C TYR A 21 -2.69 -6.94 2.02
N MET A 22 -1.62 -6.66 1.26
CA MET A 22 -0.95 -5.36 1.18
C MET A 22 -0.88 -4.93 -0.28
N GLU A 23 -1.89 -4.18 -0.74
CA GLU A 23 -1.98 -3.73 -2.13
C GLU A 23 -1.48 -2.28 -2.26
N MET A 24 -0.67 -2.02 -3.29
CA MET A 24 -0.20 -0.68 -3.66
C MET A 24 -0.14 -0.58 -5.18
N ASP A 25 -0.64 0.53 -5.72
CA ASP A 25 -0.48 0.89 -7.13
C ASP A 25 -0.21 2.40 -7.30
N GLY A 26 0.30 2.80 -8.46
CA GLY A 26 0.60 4.17 -8.83
C GLY A 26 -0.01 4.56 -10.16
N THR A 27 -0.66 5.73 -10.22
CA THR A 27 -1.20 6.25 -11.48
C THR A 27 -0.96 7.75 -11.63
N GLY A 28 -0.84 8.21 -12.87
CA GLY A 28 -0.67 9.62 -13.17
C GLY A 28 -2.02 10.34 -13.12
N VAL A 29 -2.15 11.34 -12.24
CA VAL A 29 -3.33 12.21 -12.17
C VAL A 29 -3.02 13.58 -12.76
N PRO A 30 -3.92 14.18 -13.57
CA PRO A 30 -3.79 15.56 -14.02
C PRO A 30 -3.77 16.51 -12.82
N VAL A 31 -2.90 17.52 -12.88
CA VAL A 31 -2.78 18.54 -11.83
C VAL A 31 -2.66 19.93 -12.43
N VAL A 32 -2.80 20.95 -11.60
CA VAL A 32 -2.57 22.34 -12.03
C VAL A 32 -1.09 22.60 -12.32
N LYS A 33 -0.79 23.51 -13.25
CA LYS A 33 0.60 23.83 -13.67
C LYS A 33 1.55 24.13 -12.50
N LYS A 34 1.07 24.80 -11.45
CA LYS A 34 1.88 25.12 -10.26
C LYS A 34 2.42 23.86 -9.55
N GLU A 35 1.73 22.73 -9.66
CA GLU A 35 2.14 21.46 -9.06
C GLU A 35 3.13 20.67 -9.93
N THR A 36 3.51 21.16 -11.11
CA THR A 36 4.50 20.50 -11.98
C THR A 36 5.73 21.35 -12.28
N VAL A 37 5.82 22.56 -11.71
CA VAL A 37 6.99 23.44 -11.84
C VAL A 37 8.25 22.70 -11.36
N GLY A 38 9.29 22.69 -12.20
CA GLY A 38 10.56 22.04 -11.91
C GLY A 38 10.55 20.51 -11.98
N ARG A 39 9.44 19.88 -12.40
CA ARG A 39 9.35 18.43 -12.60
C ARG A 39 9.55 18.07 -14.07
N GLN A 40 10.38 17.05 -14.31
CA GLN A 40 10.59 16.48 -15.63
C GLN A 40 9.32 15.75 -16.10
N GLY A 41 8.88 16.04 -17.34
CA GLY A 41 7.83 15.28 -17.99
C GLY A 41 8.31 13.88 -18.41
N LYS A 42 7.38 13.03 -18.87
CA LYS A 42 7.73 11.71 -19.40
C LYS A 42 8.58 11.78 -20.68
N THR A 43 8.44 12.88 -21.43
CA THR A 43 9.22 13.17 -22.63
C THR A 43 10.29 14.18 -22.28
N ASP A 44 11.54 13.90 -22.63
CA ASP A 44 12.64 14.81 -22.37
C ASP A 44 12.42 16.19 -22.99
N GLY A 45 12.74 17.22 -22.22
CA GLY A 45 12.52 18.61 -22.61
C GLY A 45 11.06 19.09 -22.56
N GLN A 46 10.10 18.21 -22.26
CA GLN A 46 8.69 18.59 -22.10
C GLN A 46 8.30 18.76 -20.63
N PRO A 47 7.41 19.71 -20.31
CA PRO A 47 6.94 19.90 -18.94
C PRO A 47 6.08 18.72 -18.47
N ALA A 48 6.09 18.45 -17.17
CA ALA A 48 5.15 17.49 -16.59
C ALA A 48 3.71 18.05 -16.59
N HIS A 49 2.75 17.18 -16.93
CA HIS A 49 1.31 17.47 -16.91
C HIS A 49 0.56 16.72 -15.80
N THR A 50 1.19 15.71 -15.22
CA THR A 50 0.61 14.85 -14.19
C THR A 50 1.53 14.75 -12.99
N ARG A 51 0.95 14.38 -11.86
CA ARG A 51 1.69 13.84 -10.71
C ARG A 51 1.33 12.38 -10.56
N GLU A 52 2.25 11.58 -10.05
CA GLU A 52 1.91 10.22 -9.66
C GLU A 52 1.22 10.24 -8.30
N VAL A 53 -0.01 9.73 -8.25
CA VAL A 53 -0.69 9.37 -7.00
C VAL A 53 -0.40 7.90 -6.73
N LYS A 54 -0.11 7.57 -5.48
CA LYS A 54 -0.08 6.22 -4.97
C LYS A 54 -1.39 5.93 -4.27
N LEU A 55 -1.96 4.77 -4.54
CA LEU A 55 -3.14 4.24 -3.85
C LEU A 55 -2.74 2.93 -3.19
N GLY A 56 -3.31 2.66 -2.03
CA GLY A 56 -3.00 1.43 -1.30
C GLY A 56 -4.13 1.00 -0.40
N CYS A 57 -4.14 -0.30 -0.15
CA CYS A 57 -5.21 -1.00 0.55
C CYS A 57 -4.60 -2.10 1.41
N VAL A 58 -4.92 -2.13 2.71
CA VAL A 58 -4.49 -3.21 3.62
C VAL A 58 -5.71 -3.80 4.29
N PHE A 59 -5.86 -5.12 4.23
CA PHE A 59 -7.01 -5.83 4.79
C PHE A 59 -6.73 -7.30 5.11
N THR A 60 -7.61 -7.92 5.89
CA THR A 60 -7.56 -9.35 6.23
C THR A 60 -8.63 -10.14 5.47
N GLN A 61 -8.44 -11.45 5.39
CA GLN A 61 -9.41 -12.38 4.79
C GLN A 61 -10.01 -13.29 5.88
N THR A 62 -11.33 -13.51 5.85
CA THR A 62 -12.02 -14.41 6.79
C THR A 62 -12.19 -15.82 6.27
N GLY A 63 -12.22 -16.02 4.96
CA GLY A 63 -12.43 -17.33 4.35
C GLY A 63 -12.55 -17.24 2.83
N TYR A 64 -13.18 -18.25 2.24
CA TYR A 64 -13.49 -18.31 0.82
C TYR A 64 -15.00 -18.49 0.64
N ASP A 65 -15.55 -17.99 -0.45
CA ASP A 65 -16.93 -18.27 -0.82
C ASP A 65 -17.09 -19.68 -1.41
N LYS A 66 -18.31 -20.01 -1.85
CA LYS A 66 -18.62 -21.33 -2.44
C LYS A 66 -17.90 -21.61 -3.75
N GLU A 67 -17.43 -20.57 -4.43
CA GLU A 67 -16.73 -20.64 -5.72
C GLU A 67 -15.20 -20.62 -5.52
N GLY A 68 -14.75 -20.44 -4.28
CA GLY A 68 -13.34 -20.42 -3.91
C GLY A 68 -12.70 -19.04 -3.99
N PHE A 69 -13.47 -17.95 -4.10
CA PHE A 69 -12.94 -16.59 -4.07
C PHE A 69 -12.69 -16.12 -2.64
N PRO A 70 -11.57 -15.41 -2.37
CA PRO A 70 -11.26 -14.91 -1.05
C PRO A 70 -12.28 -13.86 -0.59
N ILE A 71 -12.83 -14.05 0.60
CA ILE A 71 -13.75 -13.09 1.23
C ILE A 71 -12.93 -12.17 2.14
N ARG A 72 -12.97 -10.87 1.81
CA ARG A 72 -12.42 -9.81 2.65
C ARG A 72 -13.15 -9.76 3.99
N ASP A 73 -12.38 -9.68 5.07
CA ASP A 73 -12.87 -9.50 6.42
C ASP A 73 -13.59 -8.14 6.54
N PRO A 74 -14.91 -8.10 6.82
CA PRO A 74 -15.66 -6.86 6.88
C PRO A 74 -15.09 -5.86 7.89
N GLY A 75 -14.89 -4.61 7.47
CA GLY A 75 -14.34 -3.55 8.33
C GLY A 75 -12.82 -3.64 8.56
N SER A 76 -12.14 -4.63 7.99
CA SER A 76 -10.68 -4.77 8.10
C SER A 76 -9.90 -3.89 7.13
N THR A 77 -10.55 -3.09 6.29
CA THR A 77 -9.86 -2.41 5.20
C THR A 77 -9.46 -0.99 5.55
N THR A 78 -8.17 -0.69 5.39
CA THR A 78 -7.68 0.67 5.29
C THR A 78 -7.43 1.02 3.84
N TYR A 79 -8.05 2.10 3.37
CA TYR A 79 -7.75 2.73 2.08
C TYR A 79 -6.94 3.99 2.32
N THR A 80 -5.83 4.15 1.61
CA THR A 80 -5.02 5.37 1.66
C THR A 80 -4.55 5.76 0.27
N GLY A 81 -4.35 7.05 0.07
CA GLY A 81 -3.82 7.59 -1.18
C GLY A 81 -3.06 8.88 -0.95
N ALA A 82 -1.96 9.05 -1.66
CA ALA A 82 -1.13 10.25 -1.55
C ALA A 82 -0.31 10.51 -2.82
N ILE A 83 -0.05 11.79 -3.08
CA ILE A 83 0.87 12.20 -4.15
C ILE A 83 2.29 12.27 -3.58
N GLU A 84 2.88 11.11 -3.31
CA GLU A 84 4.20 10.95 -2.70
C GLU A 84 5.07 9.93 -3.47
N THR A 85 6.35 9.85 -3.14
CA THR A 85 7.24 8.85 -3.77
C THR A 85 6.83 7.44 -3.32
N ALA A 86 7.17 6.42 -4.11
CA ALA A 86 6.94 5.03 -3.71
C ALA A 86 7.63 4.67 -2.39
N GLU A 87 8.77 5.29 -2.09
CA GLU A 87 9.49 5.07 -0.83
C GLU A 87 8.70 5.55 0.38
N GLU A 88 8.18 6.79 0.35
CA GLU A 88 7.39 7.34 1.45
C GLU A 88 6.04 6.61 1.59
N PHE A 89 5.39 6.31 0.47
CA PHE A 89 4.14 5.55 0.49
C PHE A 89 4.33 4.13 1.03
N GLY A 90 5.44 3.46 0.67
CA GLY A 90 5.78 2.13 1.15
C GLY A 90 5.91 2.06 2.67
N LYS A 91 6.51 3.09 3.30
CA LYS A 91 6.63 3.20 4.76
C LYS A 91 5.24 3.26 5.42
N ARG A 92 4.29 3.99 4.82
CA ARG A 92 2.90 4.10 5.29
C ARG A 92 2.18 2.75 5.21
N ILE A 93 2.25 2.07 4.07
CA ILE A 93 1.61 0.75 3.88
C ILE A 93 2.21 -0.29 4.83
N TYR A 94 3.53 -0.28 5.00
CA TYR A 94 4.20 -1.18 5.93
C TYR A 94 3.73 -0.97 7.38
N LEU A 95 3.63 0.29 7.83
CA LEU A 95 3.12 0.60 9.16
C LEU A 95 1.68 0.12 9.37
N GLU A 96 0.80 0.36 8.39
CA GLU A 96 -0.59 -0.12 8.42
C GLU A 96 -0.65 -1.65 8.50
N ALA A 97 0.18 -2.34 7.73
CA ALA A 97 0.30 -3.79 7.78
C ALA A 97 0.75 -4.29 9.17
N CYS A 98 1.71 -3.61 9.79
CA CYS A 98 2.16 -3.91 11.16
C CYS A 98 1.01 -3.77 12.16
N GLN A 99 0.26 -2.68 12.10
CA GLN A 99 -0.90 -2.43 12.96
C GLN A 99 -2.00 -3.49 12.80
N ARG A 100 -2.13 -4.06 11.60
CA ARG A 100 -3.06 -5.15 11.27
C ARG A 100 -2.50 -6.55 11.52
N GLY A 101 -1.38 -6.67 12.23
CA GLY A 101 -0.85 -7.95 12.66
C GLY A 101 -0.02 -8.68 11.59
N ALA A 102 0.67 -7.96 10.71
CA ALA A 102 1.62 -8.56 9.77
C ALA A 102 2.67 -9.46 10.45
N GLY A 103 3.06 -9.19 11.69
CA GLY A 103 3.95 -10.07 12.46
C GLY A 103 3.34 -11.45 12.78
N SER A 104 2.02 -11.53 12.88
CA SER A 104 1.25 -12.74 13.23
C SER A 104 0.44 -13.32 12.06
N ALA A 105 0.61 -12.79 10.84
CA ALA A 105 -0.11 -13.26 9.67
C ALA A 105 0.49 -14.56 9.14
N VAL A 106 -0.36 -15.59 8.94
CA VAL A 106 0.07 -16.89 8.40
C VAL A 106 0.50 -16.76 6.94
N LYS A 107 -0.19 -15.91 6.18
CA LYS A 107 0.14 -15.57 4.80
C LYS A 107 0.06 -14.06 4.59
N LYS A 108 1.00 -13.54 3.81
CA LYS A 108 1.02 -12.16 3.30
C LYS A 108 0.87 -12.22 1.79
N VAL A 109 -0.04 -11.42 1.23
CA VAL A 109 -0.30 -11.29 -0.21
C VAL A 109 0.01 -9.87 -0.64
#